data_AF-A0A365MKR8-F1
#
_entry.id   AF-A0A365MKR8-F1
#
_cell.length_a   1.000
_cell.length_b   1.000
_cell.length_c   1.000
_cell.angle_alpha   90.00
_cell.angle_beta   90.00
_cell.angle_gamma   90.00
#
_symmetry.space_group_name_H-M   'P 1'
#
loop_
_entity.id
_entity.type
_entity.pdbx_description
1 polymer ?
#
loop_
_entity_poly.entity_id
_entity_poly.type
_entity_poly.pdbx_seq_one_letter_code
_entity_poly.pdbx_strand_id
1 'polypeptide(L)'
;MRVFLIQTAKGLFSSSGGYKANHALLRYLASRGHCVRQLCYSYRGELESYMDRSDEVDTRFRMGVLHMRSDSDKPGQDVQVHELCMEDGVETLALDSEGFDAAFGGKVESPNQLARMSAEYIENGTSSAPLMDFISFLQEEIRHFSPTHIISNDGLSMKASLAPELAHLTMSRIAVVHTAEQLPFGPFAGGLSRLSSSLCRIGLSNSEADIESWLMNMRTGSKI
;
A
#
# COMPACT_ATOMS: atom_id res chain seq x y z
N MET A 1 12.45 -4.17 -15.02
CA MET A 1 11.18 -4.63 -14.42
C MET A 1 10.18 -3.48 -14.45
N ARG A 2 8.89 -3.78 -14.32
CA ARG A 2 7.83 -2.78 -14.11
C ARG A 2 7.23 -3.04 -12.74
N VAL A 3 7.54 -2.17 -11.77
CA VAL A 3 7.20 -2.38 -10.36
C VAL A 3 6.16 -1.36 -9.94
N PHE A 4 5.02 -1.82 -9.46
CA PHE A 4 3.96 -0.97 -8.94
C PHE A 4 3.80 -1.19 -7.44
N LEU A 5 4.13 -0.19 -6.64
CA LEU A 5 3.88 -0.16 -5.20
C LEU A 5 2.52 0.47 -4.92
N ILE A 6 1.66 -0.23 -4.18
CA ILE A 6 0.42 0.33 -3.64
C ILE A 6 0.57 0.30 -2.12
N GLN A 7 0.62 1.47 -1.49
CA GLN A 7 0.78 1.57 -0.04
C GLN A 7 -0.26 2.49 0.60
N THR A 8 -0.71 2.11 1.78
CA THR A 8 -1.72 2.83 2.57
C THR A 8 -1.18 4.04 3.34
N ALA A 9 0.15 4.20 3.38
CA ALA A 9 0.77 5.31 4.08
C ALA A 9 0.52 6.63 3.33
N LYS A 10 0.14 7.65 4.09
CA LYS A 10 -0.20 8.99 3.60
C LYS A 10 1.04 9.88 3.55
N GLY A 11 0.96 10.93 2.77
CA GLY A 11 2.05 11.84 2.45
C GLY A 11 2.64 11.56 1.07
N LEU A 12 2.91 12.64 0.35
CA LEU A 12 3.79 12.65 -0.81
C LEU A 12 5.25 12.43 -0.37
N PHE A 13 5.56 12.86 0.85
CA PHE A 13 6.86 12.67 1.50
C PHE A 13 6.74 11.73 2.68
N SER A 14 7.89 11.17 3.05
CA SER A 14 7.90 10.05 3.99
C SER A 14 7.31 10.36 5.37
N SER A 15 6.22 9.67 5.69
CA SER A 15 5.49 9.75 6.95
C SER A 15 5.83 8.64 7.97
N SER A 16 6.48 7.55 7.55
CA SER A 16 6.80 6.41 8.41
C SER A 16 8.05 5.64 7.98
N GLY A 17 8.61 4.82 8.88
CA GLY A 17 9.77 3.96 8.57
C GLY A 17 9.49 2.95 7.44
N GLY A 18 8.29 2.36 7.42
CA GLY A 18 7.86 1.46 6.34
C GLY A 18 7.79 2.18 5.00
N TYR A 19 7.23 3.39 4.98
CA TYR A 19 7.23 4.23 3.78
C TYR A 19 8.65 4.54 3.30
N LYS A 20 9.58 4.93 4.21
CA LYS A 20 10.99 5.20 3.85
C LYS A 20 11.63 4.00 3.16
N ALA A 21 11.43 2.81 3.72
CA ALA A 21 12.00 1.58 3.18
C ALA A 21 11.42 1.28 1.78
N ASN A 22 10.10 1.35 1.61
CA ASN A 22 9.44 1.10 0.33
C ASN A 22 9.88 2.12 -0.73
N HIS A 23 9.92 3.40 -0.38
CA HIS A 23 10.33 4.45 -1.29
C HIS A 23 11.83 4.35 -1.65
N ALA A 24 12.71 4.02 -0.68
CA ALA A 24 14.12 3.75 -0.96
C ALA A 24 14.33 2.57 -1.92
N LEU A 25 13.52 1.51 -1.79
CA LEU A 25 13.51 0.40 -2.74
C LEU A 25 13.12 0.89 -4.15
N LEU A 26 12.06 1.67 -4.29
CA LEU A 26 11.65 2.20 -5.60
C LEU A 26 12.73 3.08 -6.23
N ARG A 27 13.33 3.99 -5.46
CA ARG A 27 14.45 4.83 -5.92
C ARG A 27 15.63 4.00 -6.38
N TYR A 28 15.99 2.97 -5.62
CA TYR A 28 17.05 2.06 -6.03
C TYR A 28 16.69 1.37 -7.36
N LEU A 29 15.49 0.83 -7.50
CA LEU A 29 15.04 0.17 -8.73
C LEU A 29 15.00 1.14 -9.93
N ALA A 30 14.54 2.38 -9.74
CA ALA A 30 14.56 3.44 -10.75
C ALA A 30 16.00 3.72 -11.22
N SER A 31 16.93 3.87 -10.28
CA SER A 31 18.36 4.11 -10.59
C SER A 31 19.01 2.96 -11.37
N ARG A 32 18.41 1.76 -11.35
CA ARG A 32 18.83 0.58 -12.11
C ARG A 32 18.12 0.45 -13.46
N GLY A 33 17.39 1.47 -13.90
CA GLY A 33 16.68 1.51 -15.18
C GLY A 33 15.39 0.69 -15.19
N HIS A 34 14.78 0.46 -14.03
CA HIS A 34 13.44 -0.14 -13.95
C HIS A 34 12.36 0.94 -13.97
N CYS A 35 11.20 0.62 -14.56
CA CYS A 35 10.03 1.49 -14.48
C CYS A 35 9.36 1.24 -13.14
N VAL A 36 9.25 2.26 -12.30
CA VAL A 36 8.64 2.14 -10.99
C VAL A 36 7.52 3.15 -10.83
N ARG A 37 6.40 2.68 -10.29
CA ARG A 37 5.22 3.50 -9.99
C ARG A 37 4.81 3.27 -8.54
N GLN A 38 4.35 4.32 -7.87
CA GLN A 38 3.72 4.24 -6.56
C GLN A 38 2.34 4.87 -6.56
N LEU A 39 1.40 4.25 -5.85
CA LEU A 39 0.19 4.90 -5.39
C LEU A 39 0.40 5.37 -3.95
N CYS A 40 0.12 6.64 -3.70
CA CYS A 40 0.14 7.23 -2.37
C CYS A 40 -1.02 8.20 -2.17
N TYR A 41 -1.20 8.66 -0.93
CA TYR A 41 -2.24 9.63 -0.58
C TYR A 41 -1.57 10.94 -0.17
N SER A 42 -1.58 11.96 -1.02
CA SER A 42 -0.99 13.26 -0.70
C SER A 42 -1.88 14.06 0.24
N TYR A 43 -1.29 14.78 1.18
CA TYR A 43 -2.01 15.79 1.94
C TYR A 43 -2.20 17.04 1.09
N ARG A 44 -3.25 17.79 1.39
CA ARG A 44 -3.51 19.09 0.76
C ARG A 44 -2.29 20.01 0.85
N GLY A 45 -1.87 20.58 -0.27
CA GLY A 45 -0.74 21.51 -0.33
C GLY A 45 0.63 20.86 -0.54
N GLU A 46 0.78 19.54 -0.36
CA GLU A 46 2.08 18.87 -0.53
C GLU A 46 2.53 18.86 -2.00
N LEU A 47 1.58 18.67 -2.90
CA LEU A 47 1.85 18.62 -4.33
C LEU A 47 2.19 20.01 -4.87
N GLU A 48 1.44 21.03 -4.48
CA GLU A 48 1.73 22.43 -4.82
C GLU A 48 3.11 22.83 -4.29
N SER A 49 3.42 22.46 -3.04
CA SER A 49 4.74 22.70 -2.45
C SER A 49 5.87 21.95 -3.18
N TYR A 50 5.59 20.79 -3.76
CA TYR A 50 6.54 20.04 -4.58
C TYR A 50 6.75 20.72 -5.93
N MET A 51 5.66 21.08 -6.61
CA MET A 51 5.70 21.73 -7.92
C MET A 51 6.36 23.11 -7.86
N ASP A 52 6.12 23.90 -6.80
CA ASP A 52 6.74 25.20 -6.59
C ASP A 52 8.27 25.12 -6.37
N ARG A 53 8.77 23.95 -5.96
CA ARG A 53 10.20 23.69 -5.72
C ARG A 53 10.91 23.08 -6.93
N SER A 54 10.16 22.56 -7.88
CA SER A 54 10.69 21.97 -9.10
C SER A 54 10.98 23.08 -10.10
N ASP A 55 12.25 23.28 -10.44
CA ASP A 55 12.65 24.26 -11.46
C ASP A 55 12.22 23.83 -12.88
N GLU A 56 11.83 22.56 -13.06
CA GLU A 56 11.31 22.03 -14.32
C GLU A 56 9.80 21.73 -14.25
N VAL A 57 9.08 22.17 -15.29
CA VAL A 57 7.69 21.76 -15.51
C VAL A 57 7.71 20.29 -15.92
N ASP A 58 7.26 19.40 -15.03
CA ASP A 58 7.12 17.98 -15.38
C ASP A 58 6.03 17.83 -16.45
N THR A 59 6.47 17.59 -17.69
CA THR A 59 5.57 17.34 -18.84
C THR A 59 4.69 16.10 -18.67
N ARG A 60 4.98 15.25 -17.67
CA ARG A 60 4.17 14.09 -17.31
C ARG A 60 3.14 14.40 -16.22
N PHE A 61 3.10 15.62 -15.71
CA PHE A 61 2.07 16.05 -14.77
C PHE A 61 0.68 15.95 -15.41
N ARG A 62 -0.20 15.16 -14.81
CA ARG A 62 -1.61 15.04 -15.19
C ARG A 62 -2.48 15.09 -13.96
N MET A 63 -3.63 15.73 -14.11
CA MET A 63 -4.65 15.82 -13.09
C MET A 63 -5.91 15.12 -13.61
N GLY A 64 -6.47 14.25 -12.79
CA GLY A 64 -7.69 13.51 -13.02
C GLY A 64 -8.59 13.52 -11.79
N VAL A 65 -9.77 12.96 -11.93
CA VAL A 65 -10.76 12.88 -10.86
C VAL A 65 -11.28 11.45 -10.77
N LEU A 66 -11.23 10.88 -9.58
CA LEU A 66 -11.89 9.64 -9.23
C LEU A 66 -13.20 9.97 -8.52
N HIS A 67 -14.33 9.71 -9.19
CA HIS A 67 -15.65 9.87 -8.58
C HIS A 67 -16.00 8.63 -7.75
N MET A 68 -16.14 8.82 -6.43
CA MET A 68 -16.48 7.79 -5.48
C MET A 68 -17.96 7.89 -5.11
N ARG A 69 -18.78 6.92 -5.53
CA ARG A 69 -20.22 6.92 -5.21
C ARG A 69 -20.46 6.74 -3.72
N SER A 70 -21.59 7.23 -3.23
CA SER A 70 -22.06 6.95 -1.87
C SER A 70 -22.97 5.72 -1.86
N ASP A 71 -22.95 4.95 -0.77
CA ASP A 71 -23.97 3.93 -0.47
C ASP A 71 -25.25 4.54 0.12
N SER A 72 -25.23 5.83 0.45
CA SER A 72 -26.37 6.58 0.98
C SER A 72 -26.96 7.50 -0.08
N ASP A 73 -28.12 8.09 0.20
CA ASP A 73 -28.73 9.12 -0.66
C ASP A 73 -27.91 10.44 -0.71
N LYS A 74 -26.73 10.47 -0.11
CA LYS A 74 -25.80 11.60 -0.18
C LYS A 74 -25.10 11.62 -1.55
N PRO A 75 -24.68 12.80 -2.04
CA PRO A 75 -23.84 12.88 -3.23
C PRO A 75 -22.52 12.11 -3.01
N GLY A 76 -21.99 11.53 -4.08
CA GLY A 76 -20.65 10.95 -4.10
C GLY A 76 -19.56 12.00 -3.85
N GLN A 77 -18.35 11.51 -3.65
CA GLN A 77 -17.17 12.33 -3.36
C GLN A 77 -16.20 12.28 -4.54
N ASP A 78 -15.79 13.43 -5.04
CA ASP A 78 -14.71 13.53 -6.02
C ASP A 78 -13.36 13.53 -5.28
N VAL A 79 -12.47 12.63 -5.69
CA VAL A 79 -11.10 12.51 -5.20
C VAL A 79 -10.17 12.96 -6.31
N GLN A 80 -9.35 13.98 -6.05
CA GLN A 80 -8.35 14.43 -7.02
C GLN A 80 -7.25 13.38 -7.16
N VAL A 81 -6.84 13.13 -8.40
CA VAL A 81 -5.78 12.17 -8.75
C VAL A 81 -4.71 12.93 -9.50
N HIS A 82 -3.48 12.89 -9.00
CA HIS A 82 -2.34 13.55 -9.60
C HIS A 82 -1.32 12.50 -10.05
N GLU A 83 -1.02 12.48 -11.33
CA GLU A 83 0.04 11.67 -11.91
C GLU A 83 1.24 12.58 -12.18
N LEU A 84 2.41 12.23 -11.67
CA LEU A 84 3.65 12.96 -11.89
C LEU A 84 4.84 12.00 -11.82
N CYS A 85 5.99 12.39 -12.33
CA CYS A 85 7.22 11.69 -12.05
C CYS A 85 8.14 12.58 -11.22
N MET A 86 8.53 12.04 -10.08
CA MET A 86 9.46 12.69 -9.17
C MET A 86 10.88 12.74 -9.77
N GLU A 87 11.70 13.67 -9.26
CA GLU A 87 13.11 13.83 -9.64
C GLU A 87 13.95 12.55 -9.46
N ASP A 88 13.55 11.69 -8.53
CA ASP A 88 14.21 10.41 -8.26
C ASP A 88 13.83 9.29 -9.25
N GLY A 89 13.02 9.62 -10.27
CA GLY A 89 12.57 8.72 -11.32
C GLY A 89 11.35 7.87 -10.95
N VAL A 90 10.72 8.11 -9.80
CA VAL A 90 9.52 7.38 -9.37
C VAL A 90 8.25 8.04 -9.92
N GLU A 91 7.52 7.30 -10.76
CA GLU A 91 6.16 7.70 -11.17
C GLU A 91 5.24 7.63 -9.95
N THR A 92 4.54 8.71 -9.65
CA THR A 92 3.70 8.85 -8.47
C THR A 92 2.28 9.14 -8.91
N LEU A 93 1.36 8.30 -8.44
CA LEU A 93 -0.08 8.45 -8.54
C LEU A 93 -0.60 8.83 -7.16
N ALA A 94 -0.77 10.14 -6.95
CA ALA A 94 -1.16 10.73 -5.68
C ALA A 94 -2.66 11.00 -5.63
N LEU A 95 -3.36 10.32 -4.72
CA LEU A 95 -4.75 10.59 -4.38
C LEU A 95 -4.82 11.66 -3.30
N ASP A 96 -5.74 12.62 -3.44
CA ASP A 96 -6.04 13.58 -2.39
C ASP A 96 -6.54 12.85 -1.13
N SER A 97 -5.77 12.92 -0.04
CA SER A 97 -6.06 12.13 1.16
C SER A 97 -7.36 12.57 1.81
N GLU A 98 -7.68 13.85 1.79
CA GLU A 98 -8.86 14.43 2.45
C GLU A 98 -10.13 14.03 1.72
N GLY A 99 -10.17 14.16 0.39
CA GLY A 99 -11.26 13.69 -0.46
C GLY A 99 -11.42 12.18 -0.40
N PHE A 100 -10.32 11.43 -0.39
CA PHE A 100 -10.36 9.98 -0.23
C PHE A 100 -10.93 9.58 1.13
N ASP A 101 -10.48 10.21 2.23
CA ASP A 101 -11.04 9.95 3.56
C ASP A 101 -12.54 10.31 3.62
N ALA A 102 -12.95 11.43 3.02
CA ALA A 102 -14.34 11.87 2.98
C ALA A 102 -15.26 10.87 2.25
N ALA A 103 -14.76 10.21 1.19
CA ALA A 103 -15.50 9.16 0.48
C ALA A 103 -15.86 7.97 1.39
N PHE A 104 -15.12 7.78 2.48
CA PHE A 104 -15.37 6.75 3.50
C PHE A 104 -15.83 7.36 4.84
N GLY A 105 -16.57 8.48 4.81
CA GLY A 105 -17.18 9.10 6.00
C GLY A 105 -16.23 9.95 6.85
N GLY A 106 -15.00 10.15 6.39
CA GLY A 106 -14.03 11.03 7.04
C GLY A 106 -13.49 10.48 8.36
N LYS A 107 -12.52 11.21 8.94
CA LYS A 107 -11.85 10.78 10.20
C LYS A 107 -12.72 10.93 11.45
N VAL A 108 -13.74 11.80 11.40
CA VAL A 108 -14.52 12.20 12.57
C VAL A 108 -15.78 11.35 12.70
N GLU A 109 -16.50 11.10 11.60
CA GLU A 109 -17.79 10.40 11.67
C GLU A 109 -17.62 8.87 11.72
N SER A 110 -16.57 8.33 11.09
CA SER A 110 -16.41 6.88 10.96
C SER A 110 -14.94 6.44 10.86
N PRO A 111 -14.16 6.57 11.96
CA PRO A 111 -12.78 6.09 11.97
C PRO A 111 -12.74 4.61 11.59
N ASN A 112 -11.84 4.26 10.66
CA ASN A 112 -11.63 2.90 10.14
C ASN A 112 -12.74 2.33 9.24
N GLN A 113 -13.65 3.15 8.70
CA GLN A 113 -14.69 2.67 7.79
C GLN A 113 -14.11 1.92 6.57
N LEU A 114 -13.07 2.47 5.93
CA LEU A 114 -12.37 1.78 4.84
C LEU A 114 -11.82 0.41 5.27
N ALA A 115 -11.20 0.33 6.45
CA ALA A 115 -10.66 -0.93 6.95
C ALA A 115 -11.76 -1.98 7.19
N ARG A 116 -12.89 -1.56 7.76
CA ARG A 116 -14.06 -2.44 7.96
C ARG A 116 -14.62 -2.93 6.63
N MET A 117 -14.88 -2.02 5.69
CA MET A 117 -15.41 -2.35 4.36
C MET A 117 -14.46 -3.26 3.58
N SER A 118 -13.15 -3.03 3.71
CA SER A 118 -12.11 -3.89 3.11
C SER A 118 -12.15 -5.30 3.70
N ALA A 119 -12.26 -5.43 5.03
CA ALA A 119 -12.36 -6.74 5.68
C ALA A 119 -13.62 -7.49 5.26
N GLU A 120 -14.78 -6.82 5.29
CA GLU A 120 -16.07 -7.40 4.85
C GLU A 120 -16.03 -7.85 3.38
N TYR A 121 -15.40 -7.06 2.51
CA TYR A 121 -15.20 -7.43 1.11
C TYR A 121 -14.28 -8.64 0.94
N ILE A 122 -13.17 -8.70 1.68
CA ILE A 122 -12.19 -9.79 1.59
C ILE A 122 -12.79 -11.10 2.11
N GLU A 123 -13.49 -11.06 3.24
CA GLU A 123 -14.03 -12.22 3.93
C GLU A 123 -15.34 -12.73 3.32
N ASN A 124 -16.27 -11.81 3.05
CA ASN A 124 -17.65 -12.16 2.71
C ASN A 124 -18.01 -11.81 1.26
N GLY A 125 -17.13 -11.11 0.53
CA GLY A 125 -17.43 -10.60 -0.80
C GLY A 125 -18.41 -9.43 -0.81
N THR A 126 -18.70 -8.84 0.35
CA THR A 126 -19.61 -7.69 0.47
C THR A 126 -19.01 -6.47 -0.20
N SER A 127 -19.70 -5.96 -1.21
CA SER A 127 -19.28 -4.76 -1.94
C SER A 127 -20.10 -3.54 -1.53
N SER A 128 -19.46 -2.39 -1.63
CA SER A 128 -20.02 -1.06 -1.43
C SER A 128 -19.63 -0.20 -2.62
N ALA A 129 -20.46 0.75 -3.00
CA ALA A 129 -20.23 1.61 -4.14
C ALA A 129 -18.86 2.33 -4.09
N PRO A 130 -18.48 3.04 -3.01
CA PRO A 130 -17.18 3.73 -2.96
C PRO A 130 -16.00 2.74 -2.97
N LEU A 131 -16.13 1.58 -2.32
CA LEU A 131 -15.06 0.58 -2.32
C LEU A 131 -14.86 -0.02 -3.71
N MET A 132 -15.95 -0.29 -4.43
CA MET A 132 -15.87 -0.83 -5.78
C MET A 132 -15.31 0.18 -6.76
N ASP A 133 -15.65 1.46 -6.63
CA ASP A 133 -15.07 2.52 -7.46
C ASP A 133 -13.55 2.61 -7.25
N PHE A 134 -13.07 2.50 -6.01
CA PHE A 134 -11.64 2.43 -5.72
C PHE A 134 -10.97 1.14 -6.22
N ILE A 135 -11.61 -0.02 -6.06
CA ILE A 135 -11.09 -1.29 -6.60
C ILE A 135 -10.96 -1.22 -8.12
N SER A 136 -11.99 -0.72 -8.81
CA SER A 136 -11.98 -0.55 -10.27
C SER A 136 -10.87 0.40 -10.71
N PHE A 137 -10.68 1.51 -9.99
CA PHE A 137 -9.54 2.41 -10.20
C PHE A 137 -8.20 1.68 -10.07
N LEU A 138 -7.98 0.91 -9.00
CA LEU A 138 -6.74 0.13 -8.82
C LEU A 138 -6.52 -0.85 -9.97
N GLN A 139 -7.57 -1.55 -10.40
CA GLN A 139 -7.49 -2.52 -11.50
C GLN A 139 -7.17 -1.85 -12.84
N GLU A 140 -7.74 -0.68 -13.11
CA GLU A 140 -7.44 0.12 -14.29
C GLU A 140 -5.99 0.60 -14.29
N GLU A 141 -5.48 1.08 -13.16
CA GLU A 141 -4.09 1.51 -13.02
C GLU A 141 -3.12 0.35 -13.16
N ILE A 142 -3.44 -0.83 -12.59
CA ILE A 142 -2.65 -2.04 -12.80
C ILE A 142 -2.65 -2.43 -14.28
N ARG A 143 -3.80 -2.37 -14.96
CA ARG A 143 -3.88 -2.67 -16.39
C ARG A 143 -3.08 -1.69 -17.23
N HIS A 144 -3.21 -0.39 -16.96
CA HIS A 144 -2.53 0.67 -17.67
C HIS A 144 -1.02 0.59 -17.50
N PHE A 145 -0.56 0.43 -16.25
CA PHE A 145 0.85 0.32 -15.95
C PHE A 145 1.44 -1.05 -16.35
N SER A 146 0.63 -2.12 -16.47
CA SER A 146 1.09 -3.46 -16.87
C SER A 146 2.34 -3.91 -16.07
N PRO A 147 2.26 -3.98 -14.72
CA PRO A 147 3.40 -4.32 -13.88
C PRO A 147 3.83 -5.78 -14.08
N THR A 148 5.14 -6.02 -13.97
CA THR A 148 5.66 -7.37 -13.77
C THR A 148 5.69 -7.73 -12.28
N HIS A 149 5.73 -6.73 -11.40
CA HIS A 149 5.67 -6.92 -9.94
C HIS A 149 4.71 -5.90 -9.32
N ILE A 150 3.82 -6.39 -8.45
CA ILE A 150 2.99 -5.55 -7.58
C ILE A 150 3.46 -5.76 -6.16
N ILE A 151 3.78 -4.67 -5.48
CA ILE A 151 4.12 -4.64 -4.06
C ILE A 151 2.97 -3.97 -3.34
N SER A 152 2.44 -4.60 -2.29
CA SER A 152 1.32 -4.06 -1.52
C SER A 152 1.51 -4.31 -0.03
N ASN A 153 1.03 -3.40 0.81
CA ASN A 153 1.09 -3.53 2.27
C ASN A 153 -0.30 -3.66 2.93
N ASP A 154 -1.34 -3.86 2.13
CA ASP A 154 -2.72 -4.02 2.57
C ASP A 154 -3.45 -5.11 1.79
N GLY A 155 -4.45 -5.72 2.42
CA GLY A 155 -5.20 -6.83 1.85
C GLY A 155 -6.12 -6.44 0.69
N LEU A 156 -6.60 -5.19 0.64
CA LEU A 156 -7.52 -4.74 -0.41
C LEU A 156 -6.79 -4.66 -1.75
N SER A 157 -5.62 -4.03 -1.77
CA SER A 157 -4.76 -3.94 -2.96
C SER A 157 -4.33 -5.31 -3.47
N MET A 158 -3.99 -6.22 -2.54
CA MET A 158 -3.71 -7.61 -2.88
C MET A 158 -4.92 -8.28 -3.57
N LYS A 159 -6.12 -8.13 -2.98
CA LYS A 159 -7.36 -8.70 -3.52
C LYS A 159 -7.71 -8.11 -4.88
N ALA A 160 -7.58 -6.79 -5.05
CA ALA A 160 -7.82 -6.10 -6.31
C ALA A 160 -6.90 -6.61 -7.43
N SER A 161 -5.63 -6.90 -7.12
CA SER A 161 -4.68 -7.44 -8.10
C SER A 161 -4.98 -8.87 -8.55
N LEU A 162 -5.86 -9.61 -7.86
CA LEU A 162 -6.25 -10.99 -8.20
C LEU A 162 -7.48 -11.05 -9.11
N ALA A 163 -7.97 -9.91 -9.59
CA ALA A 163 -9.18 -9.86 -10.39
C ALA A 163 -9.04 -10.65 -11.72
N PRO A 164 -10.07 -11.39 -12.16
CA PRO A 164 -10.00 -12.23 -13.36
C PRO A 164 -9.57 -11.47 -14.62
N GLU A 165 -9.98 -10.23 -14.77
CA GLU A 165 -9.62 -9.36 -15.88
C GLU A 165 -8.13 -9.03 -15.95
N LEU A 166 -7.39 -9.21 -14.85
CA LEU A 166 -5.94 -9.04 -14.78
C LEU A 166 -5.18 -10.36 -14.93
N ALA A 167 -5.87 -11.50 -15.09
CA ALA A 167 -5.23 -12.83 -15.15
C ALA A 167 -4.27 -13.01 -16.34
N HIS A 168 -4.46 -12.22 -17.41
CA HIS A 168 -3.58 -12.22 -18.58
C HIS A 168 -2.22 -11.54 -18.30
N LEU A 169 -2.11 -10.74 -17.24
CA LEU A 169 -0.87 -10.11 -16.83
C LEU A 169 -0.04 -11.11 -16.02
N THR A 170 1.13 -11.49 -16.53
CA THR A 170 2.08 -12.34 -15.79
C THR A 170 2.81 -11.48 -14.76
N MET A 171 2.22 -11.38 -13.56
CA MET A 171 2.70 -10.53 -12.47
C MET A 171 3.04 -11.32 -11.20
N SER A 172 4.17 -10.97 -10.57
CA SER A 172 4.49 -11.40 -9.21
C SER A 172 3.83 -10.46 -8.20
N ARG A 173 3.13 -11.02 -7.22
CA ARG A 173 2.45 -10.26 -6.16
C ARG A 173 3.22 -10.43 -4.86
N ILE A 174 3.65 -9.31 -4.28
CA ILE A 174 4.49 -9.26 -3.08
C ILE A 174 3.72 -8.53 -1.99
N ALA A 175 3.53 -9.20 -0.86
CA ALA A 175 2.93 -8.61 0.33
C ALA A 175 4.03 -8.19 1.30
N VAL A 176 4.01 -6.92 1.73
CA VAL A 176 4.94 -6.39 2.73
C VAL A 176 4.21 -6.26 4.06
N VAL A 177 4.69 -7.00 5.05
CA VAL A 177 4.18 -6.94 6.44
C VAL A 177 5.24 -6.23 7.29
N HIS A 178 4.95 -5.00 7.70
CA HIS A 178 5.93 -4.14 8.40
C HIS A 178 6.07 -4.45 9.90
N THR A 179 5.08 -5.11 10.51
CA THR A 179 5.13 -5.52 11.93
C THR A 179 4.60 -6.93 12.06
N ALA A 180 5.37 -7.82 12.70
CA ALA A 180 4.97 -9.20 12.89
C ALA A 180 3.82 -9.39 13.92
N GLU A 181 3.44 -8.32 14.64
CA GLU A 181 2.18 -8.23 15.39
C GLU A 181 0.94 -8.45 14.51
N GLN A 182 1.06 -8.25 13.19
CA GLN A 182 0.01 -8.49 12.20
C GLN A 182 -0.08 -9.95 11.74
N LEU A 183 0.82 -10.82 12.19
CA LEU A 183 0.77 -12.25 11.86
C LEU A 183 -0.13 -12.97 12.87
N PRO A 184 -1.09 -13.80 12.42
CA PRO A 184 -1.95 -14.58 13.32
C PRO A 184 -1.20 -15.71 14.05
N PHE A 185 0.06 -15.96 13.68
CA PHE A 185 0.92 -16.97 14.29
C PHE A 185 2.40 -16.62 14.05
N GLY A 186 3.27 -17.21 14.86
CA GLY A 186 4.72 -17.10 14.71
C GLY A 186 5.40 -16.51 15.95
N PRO A 187 6.73 -16.64 16.06
CA PRO A 187 7.49 -16.23 17.23
C PRO A 187 7.48 -14.71 17.48
N PHE A 188 6.98 -13.94 16.51
CA PHE A 188 6.93 -12.48 16.53
C PHE A 188 5.49 -11.93 16.54
N ALA A 189 4.47 -12.79 16.72
CA ALA A 189 3.08 -12.38 16.91
C ALA A 189 2.93 -11.68 18.26
N GLY A 190 3.13 -10.36 18.29
CA GLY A 190 3.01 -9.54 19.49
C GLY A 190 1.54 -9.30 19.86
N GLY A 191 1.06 -10.01 20.88
CA GLY A 191 0.17 -9.38 21.85
C GLY A 191 -1.35 -9.51 21.69
N LEU A 192 -1.88 -10.49 20.93
CA LEU A 192 -3.28 -10.89 21.15
C LEU A 192 -3.40 -11.59 22.51
N SER A 193 -3.60 -10.80 23.55
CA SER A 193 -3.94 -11.24 24.91
C SER A 193 -5.36 -11.81 24.92
N ARG A 194 -5.59 -12.94 24.23
CA ARG A 194 -6.78 -13.80 24.39
C ARG A 194 -6.65 -15.02 23.48
N LEU A 195 -5.87 -15.99 23.95
CA LEU A 195 -6.26 -17.40 24.04
C LEU A 195 -5.07 -18.17 24.62
N SER A 196 -5.18 -18.41 25.93
CA SER A 196 -4.35 -19.35 26.65
C SER A 196 -4.58 -20.76 26.11
N SER A 197 -3.55 -21.37 25.54
CA SER A 197 -3.21 -22.75 25.87
C SER A 197 -1.72 -23.06 25.59
N SER A 198 -1.06 -23.45 26.68
CA SER A 198 0.24 -24.13 26.81
C SER A 198 1.54 -23.38 26.44
N LEU A 199 2.15 -22.83 27.50
CA LEU A 199 3.59 -22.84 27.84
C LEU A 199 4.62 -22.89 26.70
N CYS A 200 5.27 -21.75 26.45
CA CYS A 200 6.73 -21.69 26.56
C CYS A 200 7.15 -20.26 26.95
N ARG A 201 7.57 -20.09 28.21
CA ARG A 201 8.25 -18.86 28.65
C ARG A 201 9.67 -18.91 28.08
N ILE A 202 9.90 -18.22 26.98
CA ILE A 202 11.25 -17.75 26.63
C ILE A 202 11.15 -16.23 26.63
N GLY A 203 11.70 -15.62 27.69
CA GLY A 203 11.92 -14.19 27.71
C GLY A 203 12.97 -13.86 26.65
N LEU A 204 12.54 -13.23 25.55
CA LEU A 204 13.46 -12.66 24.57
C LEU A 204 13.70 -11.20 24.98
N SER A 205 14.84 -10.98 25.64
CA SER A 205 15.46 -9.66 25.72
C SER A 205 15.98 -9.31 24.33
N ASN A 206 15.46 -8.25 23.73
CA ASN A 206 15.92 -7.73 22.44
C ASN A 206 17.41 -7.37 22.51
N SER A 207 18.28 -8.21 21.95
CA SER A 207 19.66 -7.82 21.60
C SER A 207 20.01 -8.37 20.21
N GLU A 208 20.69 -7.55 19.39
CA GLU A 208 21.10 -7.86 18.01
C GLU A 208 21.86 -9.19 17.86
N ALA A 209 22.43 -9.72 18.95
CA ALA A 209 23.14 -11.00 18.97
C ALA A 209 22.25 -12.22 18.63
N ASP A 210 20.95 -12.15 18.90
CA ASP A 210 20.03 -13.29 18.68
C ASP A 210 19.66 -13.48 17.20
N ILE A 211 19.74 -12.42 16.38
CA ILE A 211 19.43 -12.50 14.94
C ILE A 211 20.58 -13.17 14.18
N GLU A 212 21.84 -12.87 14.52
CA GLU A 212 22.99 -13.54 13.90
C GLU A 212 23.10 -15.02 14.27
N SER A 213 22.77 -15.37 15.52
CA SER A 213 22.74 -16.77 15.97
C SER A 213 21.69 -17.59 15.23
N TRP A 214 20.57 -16.99 14.80
CA TRP A 214 19.54 -17.68 14.05
C TRP A 214 19.86 -17.80 12.56
N LEU A 215 20.44 -16.75 11.95
CA LEU A 215 20.91 -16.79 10.55
C LEU A 215 22.04 -17.82 10.33
N MET A 216 22.89 -18.03 11.34
CA MET A 216 23.94 -19.06 11.29
C MET A 216 23.37 -20.49 11.33
N ASN A 217 22.27 -20.73 12.06
CA ASN A 217 21.64 -22.05 12.15
C ASN A 217 20.88 -22.47 10.89
N MET A 218 20.46 -21.53 10.04
CA MET A 218 19.85 -21.84 8.74
C MET A 218 20.85 -22.35 7.68
N ARG A 219 22.15 -22.07 7.83
CA ARG A 219 23.18 -22.49 6.85
C ARG A 219 23.62 -23.95 6.97
N THR A 220 23.30 -24.63 8.06
CA THR A 220 23.75 -26.01 8.31
C THR A 220 22.69 -27.08 8.09
N GLY A 221 21.48 -26.72 7.68
CA GLY A 221 20.37 -27.65 7.45
C GLY A 221 20.26 -28.16 6.02
N SER A 222 21.33 -28.71 5.43
CA SER A 222 21.25 -29.44 4.15
C SER A 222 21.81 -30.84 4.33
N LYS A 223 20.91 -31.78 4.63
CA LYS A 223 20.94 -33.23 4.33
C LYS A 223 19.76 -33.88 5.05
N ILE A 224 18.70 -34.22 4.31
CA ILE A 224 18.33 -35.58 3.87
C ILE A 224 17.38 -35.38 2.68
#